data_AF-A0A7S4A6P9-F1
#
_entry.id   AF-A0A7S4A6P9-F1
#
_cell.length_a   1.000
_cell.length_b   1.000
_cell.length_c   1.000
_cell.angle_alpha   90.00
_cell.angle_beta   90.00
_cell.angle_gamma   90.00
#
_symmetry.space_group_name_H-M   'P 1'
#
loop_
_entity.id
_entity.type
_entity.pdbx_description
1 polymer ?
#
loop_
_entity_poly.entity_id
_entity_poly.type
_entity_poly.pdbx_seq_one_letter_code
_entity_poly.pdbx_strand_id
1 'polypeptide(L)'
;MQLLVLSTVITAHAWRLPARRRHIVKRATRLPQEPAELDDWLKPYAGADDFRAERQQQLAETASDLEITFLGTASCVPSVTRGVSCTALRYDGATYLFDAGEATQVQAQRTTLVKPGKVEAIFVTHLHGDHTFGLPGLLCLCGQDRDASDQPIEIFGPEGLRAYVRASLQLTQSRVAAPHVIHELVGVPNRPPPGFRPPRGPFVSPKATGQSEAAFGEVFEGRNIPRDADGAWTCETRSKALTVRAAPMAHTVPCVGFVVVEPDRPGALDVDKVAPILERNIEALKAKGIKEPRRLYRVIKEMGADQQFTFPDGAVIRRDDVVGPDKRGRVLVFCGDTADASSLLPLLPARGADVVVHEATNCRVEPFDNDVTEEEVERSSVSHGHSTPQLAGRFAALAGAERLVLNHFSPRYKGDASPAALAVMAKIEDAARSAFDGEVVAAWDLLNLPVAAKDEASAASASADAARLEAGADAADAFRRGEIAPQPPRKKAPPRLKKKPQPGAPSKASTKVR
;
A
#
# COMPACT_ATOMS: atom_id res chain seq x y z
N MET A 1 32.85 -21.58 -7.70
CA MET A 1 32.14 -22.86 -7.51
C MET A 1 31.59 -22.97 -6.08
N GLN A 2 30.65 -22.09 -5.75
CA GLN A 2 29.73 -22.23 -4.62
C GLN A 2 28.50 -21.34 -4.87
N LEU A 3 28.00 -21.43 -6.10
CA LEU A 3 26.66 -21.00 -6.53
C LEU A 3 25.61 -22.08 -6.13
N LEU A 4 25.86 -22.87 -5.08
CA LEU A 4 25.21 -24.17 -4.93
C LEU A 4 24.94 -24.62 -3.48
N VAL A 5 24.89 -23.72 -2.50
CA VAL A 5 24.50 -24.11 -1.12
C VAL A 5 23.42 -23.20 -0.49
N LEU A 6 22.85 -22.25 -1.24
CA LEU A 6 21.53 -21.68 -0.91
C LEU A 6 20.35 -22.61 -1.32
N SER A 7 20.65 -23.90 -1.54
CA SER A 7 19.69 -24.94 -1.94
C SER A 7 19.41 -25.95 -0.82
N THR A 8 20.12 -25.95 0.32
CA THR A 8 20.17 -27.15 1.18
C THR A 8 19.58 -27.00 2.59
N VAL A 9 19.04 -25.84 2.96
CA VAL A 9 18.15 -25.73 4.14
C VAL A 9 16.68 -25.49 3.74
N ILE A 10 16.43 -25.13 2.47
CA ILE A 10 15.09 -24.89 1.91
C ILE A 10 14.39 -26.19 1.45
N THR A 11 15.08 -27.34 1.39
CA THR A 11 14.53 -28.58 0.80
C THR A 11 13.86 -29.57 1.77
N ALA A 12 13.83 -29.33 3.08
CA ALA A 12 13.30 -30.34 4.02
C ALA A 12 11.82 -30.16 4.42
N HIS A 13 11.15 -29.04 4.12
CA HIS A 13 9.74 -28.82 4.48
C HIS A 13 8.81 -28.45 3.31
N ALA A 14 9.32 -28.39 2.07
CA ALA A 14 8.54 -28.01 0.89
C ALA A 14 7.63 -29.12 0.30
N TRP A 15 7.41 -30.23 1.00
CA TRP A 15 6.65 -31.37 0.45
C TRP A 15 5.56 -31.89 1.40
N ARG A 16 4.60 -31.04 1.76
CA ARG A 16 3.23 -31.48 2.14
C ARG A 16 2.19 -30.44 1.73
N LEU A 17 1.91 -30.34 0.43
CA LEU A 17 0.72 -29.66 -0.10
C LEU A 17 -0.32 -30.71 -0.55
N PRO A 18 -1.62 -30.55 -0.25
CA PRO A 18 -2.68 -31.37 -0.81
C PRO A 18 -2.73 -31.27 -2.35
N ALA A 19 -3.00 -32.38 -3.02
CA ALA A 19 -2.89 -32.55 -4.48
C ALA A 19 -3.88 -31.71 -5.34
N ARG A 20 -4.83 -30.97 -4.74
CA ARG A 20 -5.94 -30.33 -5.47
C ARG A 20 -5.72 -28.88 -5.94
N ARG A 21 -4.55 -28.28 -5.74
CA ARG A 21 -4.25 -26.90 -6.22
C ARG A 21 -2.92 -26.77 -6.97
N ARG A 22 -2.46 -27.84 -7.64
CA ARG A 22 -1.19 -27.84 -8.41
C ARG A 22 -1.34 -27.44 -9.88
N HIS A 23 -2.53 -27.01 -10.31
CA HIS A 23 -2.85 -26.85 -11.73
C HIS A 23 -2.65 -25.42 -12.28
N ILE A 24 -2.35 -24.42 -11.44
CA ILE A 24 -2.31 -23.01 -11.86
C ILE A 24 -0.88 -22.41 -11.92
N VAL A 25 0.16 -23.04 -11.36
CA VAL A 25 1.50 -22.41 -11.24
C VAL A 25 2.59 -23.13 -12.07
N LYS A 26 2.29 -23.55 -13.30
CA LYS A 26 3.32 -24.17 -14.19
C LYS A 26 3.39 -23.62 -15.62
N ARG A 27 2.61 -22.60 -15.97
CA ARG A 27 2.78 -21.88 -17.24
C ARG A 27 3.32 -20.48 -16.94
N ALA A 28 4.31 -20.05 -17.72
CA ALA A 28 4.81 -18.67 -17.85
C ALA A 28 6.03 -18.21 -17.01
N THR A 29 7.11 -18.99 -16.94
CA THR A 29 8.44 -18.43 -16.59
C THR A 29 9.29 -18.00 -17.79
N ARG A 30 8.78 -18.04 -19.03
CA ARG A 30 9.48 -17.51 -20.22
C ARG A 30 8.53 -16.66 -21.05
N LEU A 31 8.93 -15.43 -21.41
CA LEU A 31 8.25 -14.68 -22.48
C LEU A 31 8.43 -15.48 -23.78
N PRO A 32 7.35 -15.72 -24.54
CA PRO A 32 7.49 -16.29 -25.87
C PRO A 32 8.47 -15.45 -26.69
N GLN A 33 9.47 -16.12 -27.26
CA GLN A 33 10.57 -15.46 -27.96
C GLN A 33 10.17 -15.12 -29.41
N GLU A 34 9.15 -15.80 -29.93
CA GLU A 34 8.64 -15.62 -31.28
C GLU A 34 7.29 -14.87 -31.27
N PRO A 35 7.06 -13.91 -32.17
CA PRO A 35 5.80 -13.15 -32.25
C PRO A 35 4.55 -14.02 -32.32
N ALA A 36 4.61 -15.17 -33.00
CA ALA A 36 3.48 -16.10 -33.12
C ALA A 36 3.14 -16.84 -31.81
N GLU A 37 4.13 -17.11 -30.95
CA GLU A 37 3.90 -17.70 -29.63
C GLU A 37 3.35 -16.66 -28.65
N LEU A 38 3.71 -15.39 -28.83
CA LEU A 38 3.12 -14.27 -28.11
C LEU A 38 1.64 -14.12 -28.50
N ASP A 39 1.32 -14.15 -29.79
CA ASP A 39 -0.07 -14.12 -30.28
C ASP A 39 -0.91 -15.30 -29.76
N ASP A 40 -0.36 -16.52 -29.73
CA ASP A 40 -1.04 -17.70 -29.17
C ASP A 40 -1.19 -17.67 -27.63
N TRP A 41 -0.20 -17.10 -26.92
CA TRP A 41 -0.27 -16.87 -25.48
C TRP A 41 -1.30 -15.78 -25.13
N LEU A 42 -1.47 -14.81 -26.03
CA LEU A 42 -2.41 -13.70 -25.94
C LEU A 42 -3.80 -14.00 -26.51
N LYS A 43 -4.00 -15.11 -27.23
CA LYS A 43 -5.30 -15.51 -27.80
C LYS A 43 -6.47 -15.55 -26.81
N PRO A 44 -6.30 -15.95 -25.54
CA PRO A 44 -7.36 -15.86 -24.54
C PRO A 44 -7.68 -14.41 -24.10
N TYR A 45 -6.77 -13.47 -24.38
CA TYR A 45 -6.74 -12.10 -23.90
C TYR A 45 -6.90 -11.09 -25.05
N ALA A 46 -7.63 -11.46 -26.10
CA ALA A 46 -7.84 -10.67 -27.31
C ALA A 46 -8.72 -9.44 -27.03
N GLY A 47 -8.17 -8.49 -26.27
CA GLY A 47 -8.80 -7.28 -25.77
C GLY A 47 -8.25 -6.96 -24.37
N ALA A 48 -7.46 -5.90 -24.22
CA ALA A 48 -6.96 -5.49 -22.91
C ALA A 48 -8.11 -5.09 -21.96
N ASP A 49 -9.23 -4.62 -22.52
CA ASP A 49 -10.44 -4.27 -21.79
C ASP A 49 -11.16 -5.50 -21.24
N ASP A 50 -11.26 -6.60 -22.01
CA ASP A 50 -11.88 -7.84 -21.56
C ASP A 50 -11.08 -8.49 -20.41
N PHE A 51 -9.74 -8.49 -20.52
CA PHE A 51 -8.87 -8.95 -19.44
C PHE A 51 -9.06 -8.14 -18.15
N ARG A 52 -9.18 -6.82 -18.26
CA ARG A 52 -9.44 -5.94 -17.11
C ARG A 52 -10.81 -6.17 -16.51
N ALA A 53 -11.85 -6.33 -17.33
CA ALA A 53 -13.19 -6.58 -16.84
C ALA A 53 -13.25 -7.88 -16.03
N GLU A 54 -12.64 -8.95 -16.53
CA GLU A 54 -12.53 -10.23 -15.82
C GLU A 54 -11.69 -10.11 -14.54
N ARG A 55 -10.53 -9.46 -14.61
CA ARG A 55 -9.65 -9.29 -13.45
C ARG A 55 -10.28 -8.38 -12.39
N GLN A 56 -10.93 -7.31 -12.81
CA GLN A 56 -11.69 -6.41 -11.95
C GLN A 56 -12.86 -7.14 -11.31
N GLN A 57 -13.56 -8.00 -12.05
CA GLN A 57 -14.62 -8.85 -11.51
C GLN A 57 -14.08 -9.78 -10.43
N GLN A 58 -12.96 -10.47 -10.67
CA GLN A 58 -12.29 -11.33 -9.69
C GLN A 58 -11.89 -10.58 -8.42
N LEU A 59 -11.31 -9.37 -8.58
CA LEU A 59 -10.92 -8.53 -7.45
C LEU A 59 -12.13 -7.91 -6.72
N ALA A 60 -13.27 -7.76 -7.40
CA ALA A 60 -14.51 -7.19 -6.88
C ALA A 60 -15.50 -8.23 -6.34
N GLU A 61 -15.15 -9.52 -6.30
CA GLU A 61 -16.04 -10.60 -5.81
C GLU A 61 -16.51 -10.41 -4.36
N THR A 62 -15.89 -9.49 -3.60
CA THR A 62 -16.30 -9.13 -2.24
C THR A 62 -16.83 -7.70 -2.19
N ALA A 63 -18.13 -7.53 -1.94
CA ALA A 63 -18.69 -6.23 -1.60
C ALA A 63 -18.06 -5.70 -0.30
N SER A 64 -17.62 -4.45 -0.30
CA SER A 64 -16.98 -3.83 0.86
C SER A 64 -17.38 -2.36 1.00
N ASP A 65 -17.48 -1.89 2.25
CA ASP A 65 -17.60 -0.47 2.60
C ASP A 65 -16.24 0.25 2.64
N LEU A 66 -15.14 -0.47 2.42
CA LEU A 66 -13.78 0.08 2.26
C LEU A 66 -13.20 -0.36 0.91
N GLU A 67 -12.88 0.59 0.06
CA GLU A 67 -12.40 0.37 -1.31
C GLU A 67 -11.23 1.29 -1.66
N ILE A 68 -10.24 0.76 -2.38
CA ILE A 68 -9.10 1.53 -2.88
C ILE A 68 -9.24 1.69 -4.40
N THR A 69 -9.31 2.91 -4.90
CA THR A 69 -9.31 3.24 -6.32
C THR A 69 -8.01 3.95 -6.71
N PHE A 70 -7.29 3.44 -7.71
CA PHE A 70 -6.05 4.05 -8.19
C PHE A 70 -6.35 5.08 -9.29
N LEU A 71 -6.28 6.38 -9.00
CA LEU A 71 -6.54 7.41 -10.02
C LEU A 71 -5.35 7.59 -10.97
N GLY A 72 -4.13 7.36 -10.49
CA GLY A 72 -2.94 7.37 -11.33
C GLY A 72 -1.83 6.51 -10.74
N THR A 73 -1.06 5.88 -11.63
CA THR A 73 -0.14 4.79 -11.30
C THR A 73 1.26 4.94 -11.91
N ALA A 74 1.53 6.03 -12.64
CA ALA A 74 2.85 6.32 -13.21
C ALA A 74 3.74 7.07 -12.23
N SER A 75 5.05 6.84 -12.36
CA SER A 75 6.08 7.64 -11.71
C SER A 75 6.55 8.82 -12.55
N CYS A 76 6.88 9.94 -11.91
CA CYS A 76 7.57 11.12 -12.45
C CYS A 76 6.80 11.91 -13.53
N VAL A 77 6.33 11.26 -14.59
CA VAL A 77 5.62 11.93 -15.71
C VAL A 77 4.36 11.17 -16.11
N PRO A 78 3.28 11.88 -16.46
CA PRO A 78 2.08 11.24 -16.97
C PRO A 78 2.34 10.68 -18.38
N SER A 79 1.57 9.66 -18.75
CA SER A 79 1.53 9.10 -20.10
C SER A 79 0.09 9.02 -20.59
N VAL A 80 -0.09 8.72 -21.88
CA VAL A 80 -1.43 8.47 -22.44
C VAL A 80 -2.11 7.23 -21.81
N THR A 81 -1.36 6.38 -21.11
CA THR A 81 -1.85 5.14 -20.50
C THR A 81 -1.93 5.16 -18.97
N ARG A 82 -1.28 6.12 -18.32
CA ARG A 82 -1.17 6.21 -16.85
C ARG A 82 -1.03 7.66 -16.41
N GLY A 83 -1.92 8.13 -15.54
CA GLY A 83 -1.75 9.35 -14.76
C GLY A 83 -0.70 9.18 -13.68
N VAL A 84 -0.19 10.29 -13.16
CA VAL A 84 0.75 10.30 -12.03
C VAL A 84 0.04 10.05 -10.69
N SER A 85 0.81 9.82 -9.63
CA SER A 85 0.36 9.35 -8.31
C SER A 85 -0.89 10.04 -7.77
N CYS A 86 -1.95 9.24 -7.63
CA CYS A 86 -3.06 9.51 -6.74
C CYS A 86 -3.82 8.21 -6.44
N THR A 87 -3.98 7.88 -5.16
CA THR A 87 -4.76 6.72 -4.71
C THR A 87 -5.90 7.19 -3.82
N ALA A 88 -7.13 6.83 -4.14
CA ALA A 88 -8.32 7.15 -3.37
C ALA A 88 -8.73 5.96 -2.49
N LEU A 89 -8.93 6.22 -1.21
CA LEU A 89 -9.53 5.30 -0.24
C LEU A 89 -10.95 5.79 0.05
N ARG A 90 -11.95 4.99 -0.28
CA ARG A 90 -13.34 5.27 0.07
C ARG A 90 -13.73 4.44 1.28
N TYR A 91 -14.28 5.10 2.30
CA TYR A 91 -14.75 4.45 3.52
C TYR A 91 -15.94 5.23 4.09
N ASP A 92 -17.02 4.52 4.41
CA ASP A 92 -18.24 5.07 5.02
C ASP A 92 -18.80 6.32 4.30
N GLY A 93 -18.76 6.31 2.96
CA GLY A 93 -19.24 7.41 2.13
C GLY A 93 -18.29 8.62 2.00
N ALA A 94 -17.19 8.64 2.76
CA ALA A 94 -16.11 9.61 2.64
C ALA A 94 -15.01 9.12 1.71
N THR A 95 -14.26 10.06 1.13
CA THR A 95 -13.07 9.79 0.30
C THR A 95 -11.83 10.41 0.93
N TYR A 96 -10.78 9.63 1.07
CA TYR A 96 -9.45 10.02 1.52
C TYR A 96 -8.49 9.83 0.34
N LEU A 97 -7.70 10.85 0.00
CA LEU A 97 -6.75 10.76 -1.11
C LEU A 97 -5.32 10.64 -0.57
N PHE A 98 -4.51 9.81 -1.19
CA PHE A 98 -3.08 9.69 -0.97
C PHE A 98 -2.37 10.18 -2.24
N ASP A 99 -1.69 11.32 -2.09
CA ASP A 99 -1.16 12.18 -3.15
C ASP A 99 -2.23 12.71 -4.12
N ALA A 100 -1.85 13.74 -4.87
CA ALA A 100 -2.66 14.35 -5.92
C ALA A 100 -1.75 14.97 -6.99
N GLY A 101 -1.14 14.10 -7.80
CA GLY A 101 -0.35 14.49 -8.96
C GLY A 101 -1.15 15.22 -10.03
N GLU A 102 -0.44 15.81 -10.99
CA GLU A 102 -1.04 16.53 -12.12
C GLU A 102 -2.16 15.71 -12.80
N ALA A 103 -3.25 16.39 -13.16
CA ALA A 103 -4.44 15.82 -13.79
C ALA A 103 -5.23 14.79 -12.96
N THR A 104 -4.96 14.63 -11.65
CA THR A 104 -5.80 13.83 -10.73
C THR A 104 -7.29 14.18 -10.84
N GLN A 105 -7.62 15.46 -10.94
CA GLN A 105 -8.99 15.95 -11.14
C GLN A 105 -9.67 15.39 -12.40
N VAL A 106 -8.92 15.18 -13.49
CA VAL A 106 -9.44 14.60 -14.74
C VAL A 106 -9.69 13.12 -14.56
N GLN A 107 -8.77 12.41 -13.88
CA GLN A 107 -8.94 10.99 -13.56
C GLN A 107 -10.14 10.75 -12.63
N ALA A 108 -10.35 11.62 -11.63
CA ALA A 108 -11.52 11.57 -10.77
C ALA A 108 -12.83 11.71 -11.56
N GLN A 109 -12.88 12.57 -12.58
CA GLN A 109 -14.06 12.72 -13.45
C GLN A 109 -14.33 11.52 -14.37
N ARG A 110 -13.35 10.62 -14.56
CA ARG A 110 -13.51 9.41 -15.38
C ARG A 110 -14.17 8.26 -14.63
N THR A 111 -14.38 8.39 -13.32
CA THR A 111 -14.98 7.34 -12.49
C THR A 111 -16.17 7.88 -11.69
N THR A 112 -17.16 7.02 -11.47
CA THR A 112 -18.30 7.34 -10.58
C THR A 112 -18.00 7.00 -9.11
N LEU A 113 -16.87 6.32 -8.86
CA LEU A 113 -16.46 5.83 -7.55
C LEU A 113 -15.86 6.92 -6.66
N VAL A 114 -15.15 7.87 -7.25
CA VAL A 114 -14.48 8.97 -6.56
C VAL A 114 -15.20 10.27 -6.90
N LYS A 115 -15.92 10.82 -5.93
CA LYS A 115 -16.69 12.06 -6.10
C LYS A 115 -15.94 13.22 -5.43
N PRO A 116 -15.58 14.29 -6.15
CA PRO A 116 -14.87 15.45 -5.58
C PRO A 116 -15.56 16.03 -4.34
N GLY A 117 -16.89 16.19 -4.37
CA GLY A 117 -17.67 16.65 -3.21
C GLY A 117 -17.62 15.74 -1.96
N LYS A 118 -17.10 14.51 -2.06
CA LYS A 118 -16.95 13.55 -0.94
C LYS A 118 -15.54 13.45 -0.38
N VAL A 119 -14.59 14.23 -0.90
CA VAL A 119 -13.22 14.26 -0.38
C VAL A 119 -13.22 14.91 1.00
N GLU A 120 -12.78 14.18 2.03
CA GLU A 120 -12.67 14.71 3.40
C GLU A 120 -11.23 15.08 3.75
N ALA A 121 -10.27 14.25 3.34
CA ALA A 121 -8.87 14.51 3.60
C ALA A 121 -7.95 14.08 2.45
N ILE A 122 -6.81 14.75 2.35
CA ILE A 122 -5.75 14.48 1.38
C ILE A 122 -4.43 14.34 2.14
N PHE A 123 -3.73 13.24 1.94
CA PHE A 123 -2.44 12.93 2.57
C PHE A 123 -1.35 12.94 1.50
N VAL A 124 -0.42 13.89 1.61
CA VAL A 124 0.69 14.08 0.67
C VAL A 124 1.94 13.44 1.26
N THR A 125 2.53 12.51 0.52
CA THR A 125 3.74 11.77 0.92
C THR A 125 4.97 12.68 0.89
N HIS A 126 5.14 13.45 -0.19
CA HIS A 126 6.25 14.39 -0.40
C HIS A 126 5.92 15.43 -1.47
N LEU A 127 6.79 16.43 -1.64
CA LEU A 127 6.53 17.61 -2.48
C LEU A 127 7.10 17.53 -3.91
N HIS A 128 7.31 16.33 -4.46
CA HIS A 128 7.53 16.23 -5.91
C HIS A 128 6.25 16.56 -6.69
N GLY A 129 6.44 17.01 -7.93
CA GLY A 129 5.35 17.54 -8.74
C GLY A 129 4.33 16.49 -9.15
N ASP A 130 4.78 15.28 -9.44
CA ASP A 130 3.95 14.12 -9.76
C ASP A 130 3.12 13.60 -8.59
N HIS A 131 3.29 14.16 -7.38
CA HIS A 131 2.46 13.89 -6.20
C HIS A 131 1.63 15.11 -5.76
N THR A 132 1.92 16.32 -6.27
CA THR A 132 1.33 17.57 -5.71
C THR A 132 0.78 18.55 -6.74
N PHE A 133 1.22 18.52 -8.00
CA PHE A 133 0.81 19.52 -9.00
C PHE A 133 -0.68 19.51 -9.34
N GLY A 134 -1.39 18.44 -9.00
CA GLY A 134 -2.84 18.36 -9.13
C GLY A 134 -3.62 19.03 -8.00
N LEU A 135 -2.99 19.33 -6.85
CA LEU A 135 -3.70 19.83 -5.67
C LEU A 135 -4.51 21.11 -5.94
N PRO A 136 -3.94 22.20 -6.52
CA PRO A 136 -4.70 23.43 -6.72
C PRO A 136 -5.91 23.25 -7.65
N GLY A 137 -5.74 22.47 -8.73
CA GLY A 137 -6.83 22.15 -9.65
C GLY A 137 -7.90 21.29 -8.97
N LEU A 138 -7.49 20.24 -8.29
CA LEU A 138 -8.41 19.35 -7.58
C LEU A 138 -9.25 20.10 -6.53
N LEU A 139 -8.65 21.06 -5.80
CA LEU A 139 -9.40 21.90 -4.85
C LEU A 139 -10.44 22.78 -5.56
N CYS A 140 -10.09 23.36 -6.72
CA CYS A 140 -11.04 24.11 -7.55
C CYS A 140 -12.20 23.22 -8.05
N LEU A 141 -11.90 21.97 -8.43
CA LEU A 141 -12.93 21.00 -8.83
C LEU A 141 -13.83 20.63 -7.65
N CYS A 142 -13.24 20.33 -6.49
CA CYS A 142 -14.01 20.01 -5.27
C CYS A 142 -14.92 21.16 -4.86
N GLY A 143 -14.50 22.41 -5.06
CA GLY A 143 -15.31 23.58 -4.72
C GLY A 143 -16.50 23.83 -5.65
N GLN A 144 -16.60 23.12 -6.79
CA GLN A 144 -17.83 23.14 -7.60
C GLN A 144 -18.96 22.34 -6.95
N ASP A 145 -18.62 21.33 -6.13
CA ASP A 145 -19.55 20.39 -5.50
C ASP A 145 -19.77 20.67 -4.01
N ARG A 146 -19.22 21.77 -3.48
CA ARG A 146 -19.22 22.08 -2.04
C ARG A 146 -19.65 23.52 -1.77
N ASP A 147 -20.39 23.68 -0.68
CA ASP A 147 -20.76 24.99 -0.16
C ASP A 147 -19.68 25.54 0.78
N ALA A 148 -19.61 26.86 0.92
CA ALA A 148 -18.66 27.50 1.84
C ALA A 148 -18.89 27.12 3.33
N SER A 149 -20.08 26.62 3.67
CA SER A 149 -20.44 26.13 5.01
C SER A 149 -20.08 24.67 5.26
N ASP A 150 -19.67 23.93 4.23
CA ASP A 150 -19.26 22.54 4.38
C ASP A 150 -18.02 22.42 5.25
N GLN A 151 -17.83 21.24 5.86
CA GLN A 151 -16.58 20.96 6.57
C GLN A 151 -15.40 21.09 5.60
N PRO A 152 -14.28 21.69 6.03
CA PRO A 152 -13.13 21.88 5.16
C PRO A 152 -12.45 20.55 4.83
N ILE A 153 -11.89 20.45 3.63
CA ILE A 153 -10.97 19.37 3.26
C ILE A 153 -9.69 19.53 4.08
N GLU A 154 -9.29 18.49 4.82
CA GLU A 154 -8.06 18.48 5.60
C GLU A 154 -6.89 17.94 4.78
N ILE A 155 -5.84 18.74 4.58
CA ILE A 155 -4.68 18.36 3.78
C ILE A 155 -3.49 18.18 4.71
N PHE A 156 -2.85 17.02 4.69
CA PHE A 156 -1.71 16.68 5.54
C PHE A 156 -0.48 16.42 4.67
N GLY A 157 0.70 16.92 5.05
CA GLY A 157 1.95 16.56 4.37
C GLY A 157 3.17 17.31 4.92
N PRO A 158 4.36 17.12 4.32
CA PRO A 158 5.59 17.76 4.80
C PRO A 158 5.58 19.29 4.73
N GLU A 159 6.49 19.92 5.48
CA GLU A 159 6.71 21.37 5.46
C GLU A 159 6.96 21.90 4.04
N GLY A 160 6.26 23.00 3.68
CA GLY A 160 6.29 23.62 2.35
C GLY A 160 4.97 23.43 1.59
N LEU A 161 4.17 22.42 1.96
CA LEU A 161 2.87 22.15 1.35
C LEU A 161 1.93 23.36 1.46
N ARG A 162 1.89 23.99 2.64
CA ARG A 162 1.02 25.15 2.89
C ARG A 162 1.39 26.34 2.01
N ALA A 163 2.69 26.62 1.91
CA ALA A 163 3.19 27.70 1.07
C ALA A 163 2.90 27.45 -0.42
N TYR A 164 3.10 26.22 -0.89
CA TYR A 164 2.84 25.81 -2.26
C TYR A 164 1.37 26.01 -2.65
N VAL A 165 0.42 25.49 -1.87
CA VAL A 165 -1.01 25.56 -2.19
C VAL A 165 -1.51 27.01 -2.11
N ARG A 166 -1.13 27.76 -1.06
CA ARG A 166 -1.53 29.17 -0.90
C ARG A 166 -1.02 30.03 -2.05
N ALA A 167 0.27 29.94 -2.37
CA ALA A 167 0.85 30.71 -3.46
C ALA A 167 0.16 30.38 -4.79
N SER A 168 -0.09 29.10 -5.06
CA SER A 168 -0.78 28.67 -6.29
C SER A 168 -2.16 29.29 -6.41
N LEU A 169 -3.02 29.14 -5.39
CA LEU A 169 -4.38 29.66 -5.43
C LEU A 169 -4.45 31.20 -5.46
N GLN A 170 -3.55 31.87 -4.74
CA GLN A 170 -3.48 33.33 -4.69
C GLN A 170 -3.05 33.93 -6.03
N LEU A 171 -1.95 33.42 -6.61
CA LEU A 171 -1.39 33.93 -7.86
C LEU A 171 -2.35 33.73 -9.04
N THR A 172 -3.15 32.66 -9.02
CA THR A 172 -4.17 32.39 -10.04
C THR A 172 -5.52 33.04 -9.74
N GLN A 173 -5.66 33.70 -8.59
CA GLN A 173 -6.92 34.26 -8.09
C GLN A 173 -8.07 33.23 -8.01
N SER A 174 -7.74 31.99 -7.65
CA SER A 174 -8.67 30.85 -7.64
C SER A 174 -9.64 30.89 -6.45
N ARG A 175 -10.73 31.65 -6.59
CA ARG A 175 -11.75 31.82 -5.53
C ARG A 175 -12.76 30.67 -5.41
N VAL A 176 -12.73 29.73 -6.35
CA VAL A 176 -13.64 28.57 -6.40
C VAL A 176 -13.08 27.33 -5.72
N ALA A 177 -11.94 27.46 -5.03
CA ALA A 177 -11.38 26.35 -4.26
C ALA A 177 -12.31 25.95 -3.12
N ALA A 178 -12.45 24.65 -2.88
CA ALA A 178 -13.19 24.13 -1.74
C ALA A 178 -12.68 24.72 -0.42
N PRO A 179 -13.56 24.88 0.59
CA PRO A 179 -13.14 25.05 1.98
C PRO A 179 -12.06 24.03 2.34
N HIS A 180 -10.89 24.49 2.79
CA HIS A 180 -9.77 23.61 3.13
C HIS A 180 -8.93 24.13 4.31
N VAL A 181 -8.09 23.24 4.86
CA VAL A 181 -7.11 23.53 5.90
C VAL A 181 -5.86 22.66 5.69
N ILE A 182 -4.67 23.23 5.88
CA ILE A 182 -3.40 22.56 5.56
C ILE A 182 -2.55 22.32 6.81
N HIS A 183 -2.43 21.06 7.19
CA HIS A 183 -1.61 20.56 8.29
C HIS A 183 -0.22 20.14 7.81
N GLU A 184 0.83 20.70 8.41
CA GLU A 184 2.21 20.35 8.07
C GLU A 184 2.82 19.43 9.11
N LEU A 185 3.42 18.33 8.67
CA LEU A 185 4.21 17.41 9.49
C LEU A 185 5.58 18.06 9.73
N VAL A 186 5.86 18.44 10.97
CA VAL A 186 7.04 19.23 11.31
C VAL A 186 8.27 18.34 11.40
N GLY A 187 9.37 18.79 10.77
CA GLY A 187 10.67 18.16 10.89
C GLY A 187 10.73 16.79 10.22
N VAL A 188 10.05 16.59 9.10
CA VAL A 188 10.22 15.38 8.27
C VAL A 188 11.70 15.31 7.84
N PRO A 189 12.42 14.23 8.16
CA PRO A 189 13.85 14.17 7.92
C PRO A 189 14.08 13.94 6.43
N ASN A 190 15.09 14.61 5.88
CA ASN A 190 15.60 14.21 4.57
C ASN A 190 16.45 12.94 4.74
N ARG A 191 16.02 11.83 4.13
CA ARG A 191 16.71 10.52 4.17
C ARG A 191 17.13 10.09 2.76
N PRO A 192 18.03 10.86 2.12
CA PRO A 192 18.44 10.56 0.76
C PRO A 192 19.22 9.24 0.70
N PRO A 193 19.16 8.53 -0.44
CA PRO A 193 19.99 7.35 -0.66
C PRO A 193 21.48 7.62 -0.47
N PRO A 194 22.28 6.61 -0.08
CA PRO A 194 23.73 6.75 0.02
C PRO A 194 24.35 7.33 -1.26
N GLY A 195 25.11 8.41 -1.13
CA GLY A 195 25.77 9.07 -2.26
C GLY A 195 24.93 10.16 -2.94
N PHE A 196 23.63 10.26 -2.67
CA PHE A 196 22.81 11.36 -3.14
C PHE A 196 23.10 12.63 -2.33
N ARG A 197 23.49 13.70 -3.02
CA ARG A 197 23.69 15.03 -2.41
C ARG A 197 22.47 15.88 -2.75
N PRO A 198 21.60 16.21 -1.78
CA PRO A 198 20.49 17.10 -2.07
C PRO A 198 21.03 18.44 -2.57
N PRO A 199 20.32 19.12 -3.48
CA PRO A 199 20.65 20.49 -3.85
C PRO A 199 20.82 21.34 -2.58
N ARG A 200 21.78 22.28 -2.58
CA ARG A 200 21.88 23.25 -1.46
C ARG A 200 20.54 23.98 -1.37
N GLY A 201 19.85 23.81 -0.25
CA GLY A 201 18.44 24.20 -0.14
C GLY A 201 18.25 25.70 -0.35
N PRO A 202 17.36 26.14 -1.27
CA PRO A 202 16.85 27.50 -1.26
C PRO A 202 15.61 27.64 -0.38
N PHE A 203 14.99 26.53 0.05
CA PHE A 203 13.69 26.55 0.71
C PHE A 203 13.84 26.50 2.23
N VAL A 204 14.13 27.66 2.82
CA VAL A 204 13.64 27.94 4.18
C VAL A 204 12.15 28.22 3.97
N SER A 205 11.26 27.38 4.51
CA SER A 205 9.83 27.70 4.55
C SER A 205 9.73 29.14 5.06
N PRO A 206 9.26 30.11 4.24
CA PRO A 206 9.02 31.45 4.75
C PRO A 206 8.14 31.23 5.97
N LYS A 207 8.54 31.75 7.14
CA LYS A 207 7.69 31.69 8.34
C LYS A 207 6.29 32.00 7.85
N ALA A 208 5.40 31.01 7.89
CA ALA A 208 4.06 31.15 7.37
C ALA A 208 3.57 32.47 7.93
N THR A 209 3.33 33.46 7.07
CA THR A 209 2.61 34.64 7.52
C THR A 209 1.36 34.01 8.14
N GLY A 210 1.16 34.17 9.45
CA GLY A 210 0.07 33.53 10.19
C GLY A 210 -1.31 34.03 9.76
N GLN A 211 -1.41 34.52 8.53
CA GLN A 211 -2.59 35.00 7.85
C GLN A 211 -3.18 33.80 7.12
N SER A 212 -4.36 33.40 7.59
CA SER A 212 -5.28 32.52 6.86
C SER A 212 -5.72 33.23 5.58
N GLU A 213 -5.68 32.56 4.43
CA GLU A 213 -6.05 33.13 3.14
C GLU A 213 -7.53 32.83 2.78
N ALA A 214 -8.46 33.26 3.64
CA ALA A 214 -9.89 32.92 3.54
C ALA A 214 -10.54 33.30 2.20
N ALA A 215 -9.99 34.29 1.49
CA ALA A 215 -10.44 34.67 0.15
C ALA A 215 -10.24 33.58 -0.93
N PHE A 216 -9.41 32.57 -0.63
CA PHE A 216 -9.06 31.47 -1.54
C PHE A 216 -9.44 30.09 -0.98
N GLY A 217 -10.41 30.05 -0.05
CA GLY A 217 -10.98 28.80 0.49
C GLY A 217 -10.32 28.28 1.77
N GLU A 218 -9.22 28.87 2.24
CA GLU A 218 -8.60 28.43 3.50
C GLU A 218 -9.35 28.99 4.73
N VAL A 219 -10.03 28.12 5.48
CA VAL A 219 -11.00 28.57 6.50
C VAL A 219 -10.43 28.60 7.92
N PHE A 220 -9.33 27.88 8.17
CA PHE A 220 -8.70 27.77 9.49
C PHE A 220 -7.18 27.81 9.38
N GLU A 221 -6.52 28.25 10.45
CA GLU A 221 -5.08 28.09 10.59
C GLU A 221 -4.74 26.60 10.70
N GLY A 222 -3.91 26.14 9.76
CA GLY A 222 -3.42 24.78 9.73
C GLY A 222 -2.50 24.44 10.90
N ARG A 223 -2.67 23.24 11.46
CA ARG A 223 -1.78 22.72 12.51
C ARG A 223 -0.36 22.45 11.98
N ASN A 224 0.64 22.72 12.81
CA ASN A 224 2.00 22.20 12.66
C ASN A 224 2.10 20.97 13.58
N ILE A 225 2.07 19.78 13.00
CA ILE A 225 1.99 18.51 13.73
C ILE A 225 3.41 18.07 14.11
N PRO A 226 3.78 18.08 15.41
CA PRO A 226 5.07 17.58 15.86
C PRO A 226 5.10 16.04 15.80
N ARG A 227 6.29 15.47 15.94
CA ARG A 227 6.42 14.02 16.09
C ARG A 227 5.91 13.56 17.45
N ASP A 228 5.29 12.39 17.45
CA ASP A 228 4.94 11.61 18.62
C ASP A 228 6.21 11.06 19.32
N ALA A 229 6.04 10.52 20.53
CA ALA A 229 7.16 9.95 21.31
C ALA A 229 7.85 8.76 20.61
N ASP A 230 7.14 8.03 19.76
CA ASP A 230 7.66 6.93 18.94
C ASP A 230 8.26 7.41 17.60
N GLY A 231 8.32 8.73 17.37
CA GLY A 231 8.92 9.35 16.21
C GLY A 231 8.05 9.39 14.96
N ALA A 232 6.79 8.93 15.04
CA ALA A 232 5.78 9.04 13.99
C ALA A 232 5.03 10.39 14.07
N TRP A 233 4.08 10.60 13.16
CA TRP A 233 3.10 11.69 13.26
C TRP A 233 1.69 11.12 13.26
N THR A 234 0.82 11.64 14.13
CA THR A 234 -0.60 11.29 14.13
C THR A 234 -1.41 12.35 13.37
N CYS A 235 -1.99 11.96 12.24
CA CYS A 235 -2.81 12.80 11.37
C CYS A 235 -4.29 12.68 11.79
N GLU A 236 -4.66 13.29 12.91
CA GLU A 236 -6.03 13.23 13.42
C GLU A 236 -6.97 14.05 12.53
N THR A 237 -7.86 13.37 11.80
CA THR A 237 -8.94 14.01 11.04
C THR A 237 -10.09 14.43 11.97
N ARG A 238 -10.94 15.35 11.53
CA ARG A 238 -12.13 15.80 12.26
C ARG A 238 -13.14 14.67 12.45
N SER A 239 -13.33 13.81 11.44
CA SER A 239 -14.27 12.69 11.50
C SER A 239 -13.80 11.60 12.47
N LYS A 240 -12.49 11.44 12.64
CA LYS A 240 -11.86 10.37 13.43
C LYS A 240 -12.35 8.96 13.03
N ALA A 241 -12.89 8.83 11.82
CA ALA A 241 -13.44 7.57 11.32
C ALA A 241 -12.35 6.54 11.05
N LEU A 242 -11.13 7.00 10.76
CA LEU A 242 -9.92 6.21 10.57
C LEU A 242 -8.79 6.82 11.40
N THR A 243 -7.93 5.96 11.95
CA THR A 243 -6.65 6.40 12.53
C THR A 243 -5.61 6.43 11.43
N VAL A 244 -4.96 7.58 11.22
CA VAL A 244 -3.90 7.75 10.21
C VAL A 244 -2.61 8.18 10.90
N ARG A 245 -1.55 7.39 10.74
CA ARG A 245 -0.22 7.69 11.26
C ARG A 245 0.81 7.72 10.14
N ALA A 246 1.77 8.62 10.21
CA ALA A 246 2.83 8.76 9.21
C ALA A 246 4.21 8.40 9.77
N ALA A 247 5.08 7.85 8.93
CA ALA A 247 6.48 7.56 9.26
C ALA A 247 7.43 8.03 8.14
N PRO A 248 8.68 8.41 8.47
CA PRO A 248 9.62 8.94 7.48
C PRO A 248 10.19 7.87 6.56
N MET A 249 10.18 8.13 5.25
CA MET A 249 10.64 7.24 4.18
C MET A 249 12.05 7.59 3.69
N ALA A 250 12.75 6.64 3.07
CA ALA A 250 14.04 6.88 2.43
C ALA A 250 13.84 7.33 0.98
N HIS A 251 13.87 8.64 0.73
CA HIS A 251 13.70 9.21 -0.59
C HIS A 251 14.59 10.46 -0.77
N THR A 252 14.64 11.02 -1.98
CA THR A 252 15.56 12.12 -2.34
C THR A 252 15.21 13.47 -1.69
N VAL A 253 13.97 13.60 -1.21
CA VAL A 253 13.44 14.74 -0.47
C VAL A 253 12.74 14.24 0.81
N PRO A 254 12.40 15.10 1.78
CA PRO A 254 11.56 14.73 2.92
C PRO A 254 10.28 14.04 2.45
N CYS A 255 10.12 12.78 2.85
CA CYS A 255 9.03 11.91 2.42
C CYS A 255 8.48 11.13 3.61
N VAL A 256 7.17 10.88 3.60
CA VAL A 256 6.47 10.03 4.56
C VAL A 256 5.61 9.00 3.86
N GLY A 257 5.43 7.86 4.51
CA GLY A 257 4.37 6.89 4.21
C GLY A 257 3.32 6.90 5.31
N PHE A 258 2.18 6.28 5.06
CA PHE A 258 1.02 6.29 5.96
C PHE A 258 0.55 4.87 6.32
N VAL A 259 0.23 4.66 7.60
CA VAL A 259 -0.55 3.52 8.09
C VAL A 259 -1.95 4.02 8.45
N VAL A 260 -2.97 3.38 7.89
CA VAL A 260 -4.39 3.68 8.08
C VAL A 260 -5.04 2.50 8.75
N VAL A 261 -5.67 2.73 9.90
CA VAL A 261 -6.35 1.70 10.69
C VAL A 261 -7.80 2.10 10.88
N GLU A 262 -8.70 1.24 10.38
CA GLU A 262 -10.11 1.29 10.74
C GLU A 262 -10.27 0.82 12.20
N PRO A 263 -11.14 1.46 13.01
CA PRO A 263 -11.43 0.97 14.35
C PRO A 263 -12.16 -0.38 14.32
N ASP A 264 -11.88 -1.22 15.30
CA ASP A 264 -12.63 -2.45 15.52
C ASP A 264 -14.10 -2.11 15.84
N ARG A 265 -15.03 -2.90 15.30
CA ARG A 265 -16.49 -2.67 15.44
C ARG A 265 -17.16 -3.87 16.10
N PRO A 266 -18.12 -3.64 17.04
CA PRO A 266 -18.89 -4.73 17.61
C PRO A 266 -19.68 -5.49 16.54
N GLY A 267 -19.85 -6.79 16.77
CA GLY A 267 -20.64 -7.68 15.92
C GLY A 267 -22.10 -7.23 15.74
N ALA A 268 -22.80 -7.84 14.79
CA ALA A 268 -24.21 -7.51 14.57
C ALA A 268 -25.07 -7.93 15.77
N LEU A 269 -25.97 -7.05 16.22
CA LEU A 269 -26.93 -7.36 17.28
C LEU A 269 -28.10 -8.17 16.70
N ASP A 270 -28.41 -9.28 17.33
CA ASP A 270 -29.60 -10.09 17.10
C ASP A 270 -30.80 -9.38 17.73
N VAL A 271 -31.43 -8.49 16.94
CA VAL A 271 -32.57 -7.69 17.37
C VAL A 271 -33.75 -8.59 17.74
N ASP A 272 -33.92 -9.73 17.09
CA ASP A 272 -35.04 -10.64 17.32
C ASP A 272 -34.97 -11.28 18.73
N LYS A 273 -33.77 -11.49 19.27
CA LYS A 273 -33.59 -11.91 20.66
C LYS A 273 -33.82 -10.80 21.68
N VAL A 274 -33.42 -9.56 21.36
CA VAL A 274 -33.46 -8.44 22.31
C VAL A 274 -34.84 -7.76 22.35
N ALA A 275 -35.50 -7.60 21.21
CA ALA A 275 -36.73 -6.83 21.07
C ALA A 275 -37.87 -7.31 22.00
N PRO A 276 -38.17 -8.62 22.10
CA PRO A 276 -39.26 -9.09 22.96
C PRO A 276 -39.01 -8.81 24.46
N ILE A 277 -37.75 -8.82 24.89
CA ILE A 277 -37.35 -8.52 26.27
C ILE A 277 -37.41 -7.01 26.52
N LEU A 278 -36.95 -6.22 25.56
CA LEU A 278 -37.00 -4.76 25.67
C LEU A 278 -38.45 -4.25 25.72
N GLU A 279 -39.31 -4.73 24.82
CA GLU A 279 -40.70 -4.27 24.66
C GLU A 279 -41.51 -4.41 25.95
N ARG A 280 -41.46 -5.58 26.60
CA ARG A 280 -42.18 -5.81 27.87
C ARG A 280 -41.62 -5.00 29.05
N ASN A 281 -40.42 -4.42 28.91
CA ASN A 281 -39.78 -3.61 29.94
C ASN A 281 -39.84 -2.09 29.66
N ILE A 282 -40.36 -1.63 28.51
CA ILE A 282 -40.34 -0.21 28.11
C ILE A 282 -40.91 0.71 29.20
N GLU A 283 -42.08 0.41 29.74
CA GLU A 283 -42.74 1.27 30.73
C GLU A 283 -42.00 1.29 32.07
N ALA A 284 -41.47 0.14 32.51
CA ALA A 284 -40.64 0.06 33.71
C ALA A 284 -39.30 0.81 33.54
N LEU A 285 -38.70 0.77 32.34
CA LEU A 285 -37.48 1.51 32.01
C LEU A 285 -37.73 3.03 31.99
N LYS A 286 -38.84 3.48 31.41
CA LYS A 286 -39.26 4.89 31.45
C LYS A 286 -39.53 5.37 32.88
N ALA A 287 -40.20 4.57 33.70
CA ALA A 287 -40.45 4.88 35.12
C ALA A 287 -39.15 5.01 35.92
N LYS A 288 -38.07 4.32 35.51
CA LYS A 288 -36.71 4.46 36.06
C LYS A 288 -35.90 5.60 35.44
N GLY A 289 -36.51 6.44 34.60
CA GLY A 289 -35.88 7.64 34.04
C GLY A 289 -35.22 7.46 32.66
N ILE A 290 -35.31 6.29 32.03
CA ILE A 290 -34.78 6.07 30.68
C ILE A 290 -35.77 6.63 29.65
N LYS A 291 -35.47 7.83 29.14
CA LYS A 291 -36.34 8.55 28.18
C LYS A 291 -36.51 7.82 26.84
N GLU A 292 -35.45 7.15 26.37
CA GLU A 292 -35.44 6.42 25.11
C GLU A 292 -34.97 4.96 25.32
N PRO A 293 -35.86 4.04 25.74
CA PRO A 293 -35.49 2.64 26.00
C PRO A 293 -34.83 1.93 24.82
N ARG A 294 -35.15 2.32 23.58
CA ARG A 294 -34.53 1.77 22.37
C ARG A 294 -33.02 2.06 22.24
N ARG A 295 -32.46 3.04 22.98
CA ARG A 295 -31.00 3.22 23.06
C ARG A 295 -30.29 2.02 23.68
N LEU A 296 -31.01 1.16 24.41
CA LEU A 296 -30.46 -0.07 24.97
C LEU A 296 -29.97 -1.05 23.90
N TYR A 297 -30.47 -1.02 22.66
CA TYR A 297 -29.89 -1.82 21.58
C TYR A 297 -28.41 -1.48 21.39
N ARG A 298 -28.08 -0.19 21.35
CA ARG A 298 -26.69 0.29 21.23
C ARG A 298 -25.88 -0.06 22.47
N VAL A 299 -26.43 0.17 23.66
CA VAL A 299 -25.74 -0.16 24.92
C VAL A 299 -25.41 -1.64 24.99
N ILE A 300 -26.37 -2.53 24.71
CA ILE A 300 -26.19 -3.99 24.71
C ILE A 300 -25.12 -4.40 23.69
N LYS A 301 -25.14 -3.79 22.50
CA LYS A 301 -24.16 -4.05 21.44
C LYS A 301 -22.73 -3.61 21.83
N GLU A 302 -22.60 -2.51 22.58
CA GLU A 302 -21.32 -1.93 23.02
C GLU A 302 -20.83 -2.47 24.37
N MET A 303 -21.56 -3.37 25.01
CA MET A 303 -21.09 -4.04 26.23
C MET A 303 -19.77 -4.77 25.96
N GLY A 304 -18.92 -4.90 26.98
CA GLY A 304 -17.72 -5.73 26.92
C GLY A 304 -18.05 -7.22 26.88
N ALA A 305 -17.09 -8.04 26.44
CA ALA A 305 -17.19 -9.50 26.53
C ALA A 305 -17.57 -9.93 27.97
N ASP A 306 -18.40 -10.96 28.11
CA ASP A 306 -18.95 -11.46 29.39
C ASP A 306 -19.88 -10.51 30.16
N GLN A 307 -20.10 -9.26 29.70
CA GLN A 307 -21.03 -8.37 30.36
C GLN A 307 -22.49 -8.76 30.09
N GLN A 308 -23.34 -8.44 31.06
CA GLN A 308 -24.76 -8.72 31.02
C GLN A 308 -25.59 -7.49 31.43
N PHE A 309 -26.76 -7.37 30.83
CA PHE A 309 -27.76 -6.37 31.18
C PHE A 309 -28.96 -7.05 31.84
N THR A 310 -29.36 -6.57 33.02
CA THR A 310 -30.55 -7.07 33.73
C THR A 310 -31.70 -6.08 33.58
N PHE A 311 -32.79 -6.54 33.00
CA PHE A 311 -34.01 -5.77 32.81
C PHE A 311 -34.83 -5.66 34.11
N PRO A 312 -35.73 -4.66 34.23
CA PRO A 312 -36.60 -4.49 35.40
C PRO A 312 -37.44 -5.71 35.79
N ASP A 313 -37.84 -6.56 34.83
CA ASP A 313 -38.55 -7.82 35.05
C ASP A 313 -37.66 -8.97 35.53
N GLY A 314 -36.35 -8.74 35.69
CA GLY A 314 -35.36 -9.74 36.10
C GLY A 314 -34.76 -10.53 34.94
N ALA A 315 -35.17 -10.29 33.70
CA ALA A 315 -34.56 -10.95 32.54
C ALA A 315 -33.12 -10.48 32.34
N VAL A 316 -32.24 -11.40 31.99
CA VAL A 316 -30.81 -11.13 31.79
C VAL A 316 -30.46 -11.39 30.34
N ILE A 317 -29.78 -10.44 29.70
CA ILE A 317 -29.15 -10.61 28.39
C ILE A 317 -27.65 -10.56 28.59
N ARG A 318 -26.94 -11.61 28.18
CA ARG A 318 -25.48 -11.55 28.00
C ARG A 318 -25.17 -11.09 26.60
N ARG A 319 -24.10 -10.32 26.45
CA ARG A 319 -23.65 -9.83 25.15
C ARG A 319 -23.49 -10.96 24.14
N ASP A 320 -22.74 -12.00 24.51
CA ASP A 320 -22.33 -13.05 23.56
C ASP A 320 -23.49 -13.97 23.14
N ASP A 321 -24.64 -13.91 23.83
CA ASP A 321 -25.86 -14.60 23.44
C ASP A 321 -26.61 -13.86 22.31
N VAL A 322 -26.38 -12.55 22.15
CA VAL A 322 -27.15 -11.66 21.28
C VAL A 322 -26.31 -10.80 20.32
N VAL A 323 -24.99 -10.76 20.47
CA VAL A 323 -24.07 -10.03 19.58
C VAL A 323 -23.20 -11.07 18.86
N GLY A 324 -23.13 -10.98 17.53
CA GLY A 324 -22.22 -11.81 16.73
C GLY A 324 -20.74 -11.51 17.01
N PRO A 325 -19.81 -12.21 16.34
CA PRO A 325 -18.39 -11.95 16.51
C PRO A 325 -18.05 -10.51 16.12
N ASP A 326 -17.10 -9.93 16.85
CA ASP A 326 -16.61 -8.59 16.54
C ASP A 326 -15.86 -8.57 15.22
N LYS A 327 -15.90 -7.41 14.58
CA LYS A 327 -15.25 -7.16 13.31
C LYS A 327 -13.98 -6.39 13.57
N ARG A 328 -12.84 -7.00 13.28
CA ARG A 328 -11.58 -6.27 13.35
C ARG A 328 -11.55 -5.23 12.25
N GLY A 329 -11.06 -4.04 12.58
CA GLY A 329 -10.84 -2.99 11.61
C GLY A 329 -9.66 -3.33 10.69
N ARG A 330 -9.83 -2.97 9.42
CA ARG A 330 -8.83 -3.18 8.37
C ARG A 330 -7.62 -2.27 8.53
N VAL A 331 -6.45 -2.76 8.12
CA VAL A 331 -5.16 -2.08 8.20
C VAL A 331 -4.58 -1.92 6.80
N LEU A 332 -4.34 -0.67 6.39
CA LEU A 332 -3.81 -0.33 5.07
C LEU A 332 -2.49 0.44 5.22
N VAL A 333 -1.54 0.18 4.33
CA VAL A 333 -0.25 0.85 4.29
C VAL A 333 -0.05 1.50 2.93
N PHE A 334 0.28 2.79 2.89
CA PHE A 334 0.61 3.55 1.68
C PHE A 334 2.05 4.05 1.80
N CYS A 335 2.98 3.46 1.04
CA CYS A 335 4.41 3.71 1.26
C CYS A 335 4.90 5.03 0.64
N GLY A 336 4.23 5.54 -0.40
CA GLY A 336 4.78 6.61 -1.23
C GLY A 336 6.06 6.20 -1.96
N ASP A 337 6.81 7.18 -2.42
CA ASP A 337 8.13 6.98 -3.04
C ASP A 337 9.18 6.68 -1.98
N THR A 338 9.88 5.57 -2.13
CA THR A 338 10.85 5.12 -1.14
C THR A 338 11.78 4.01 -1.64
N ALA A 339 13.02 4.06 -1.18
CA ALA A 339 13.98 2.95 -1.23
C ALA A 339 13.92 2.06 0.03
N ASP A 340 13.29 2.52 1.12
CA ASP A 340 13.14 1.78 2.37
C ASP A 340 11.90 2.26 3.16
N ALA A 341 10.92 1.37 3.28
CA ALA A 341 9.65 1.60 3.99
C ALA A 341 9.65 1.08 5.44
N SER A 342 10.75 0.54 5.94
CA SER A 342 10.83 -0.17 7.24
C SER A 342 10.37 0.65 8.44
N SER A 343 10.40 1.98 8.36
CA SER A 343 9.91 2.88 9.41
C SER A 343 8.39 2.80 9.66
N LEU A 344 7.62 2.18 8.76
CA LEU A 344 6.19 1.93 8.93
C LEU A 344 5.89 0.68 9.77
N LEU A 345 6.82 -0.30 9.82
CA LEU A 345 6.58 -1.58 10.48
C LEU A 345 6.20 -1.44 11.97
N PRO A 346 6.87 -0.56 12.77
CA PRO A 346 6.49 -0.39 14.18
C PRO A 346 5.12 0.24 14.41
N LEU A 347 4.50 0.82 13.37
CA LEU A 347 3.17 1.42 13.47
C LEU A 347 2.05 0.40 13.23
N LEU A 348 2.39 -0.81 12.76
CA LEU A 348 1.42 -1.85 12.48
C LEU A 348 0.95 -2.51 13.77
N PRO A 349 -0.35 -2.83 13.89
CA PRO A 349 -0.80 -3.71 14.96
C PRO A 349 -0.19 -5.11 14.80
N ALA A 350 -0.17 -5.89 15.88
CA ALA A 350 0.43 -7.24 15.89
C ALA A 350 -0.14 -8.22 14.83
N ARG A 351 -1.32 -7.92 14.29
CA ARG A 351 -1.97 -8.69 13.21
C ARG A 351 -1.44 -8.39 11.81
N GLY A 352 -0.55 -7.41 11.64
CA GLY A 352 -0.03 -6.99 10.34
C GLY A 352 -1.01 -6.12 9.54
N ALA A 353 -0.79 -6.08 8.22
CA ALA A 353 -1.58 -5.28 7.27
C ALA A 353 -2.55 -6.16 6.46
N ASP A 354 -3.73 -5.64 6.14
CA ASP A 354 -4.61 -6.28 5.14
C ASP A 354 -4.13 -5.96 3.72
N VAL A 355 -3.74 -4.71 3.47
CA VAL A 355 -3.22 -4.25 2.17
C VAL A 355 -2.00 -3.36 2.34
N VAL A 356 -0.95 -3.65 1.58
CA VAL A 356 0.19 -2.77 1.38
C VAL A 356 0.16 -2.23 -0.05
N VAL A 357 0.13 -0.91 -0.22
CA VAL A 357 0.36 -0.21 -1.48
C VAL A 357 1.80 0.30 -1.47
N HIS A 358 2.62 -0.23 -2.40
CA HIS A 358 4.06 0.05 -2.45
C HIS A 358 4.49 0.42 -3.87
N GLU A 359 5.40 1.39 -4.00
CA GLU A 359 6.00 1.70 -5.29
C GLU A 359 6.85 0.52 -5.83
N ALA A 360 6.92 0.41 -7.14
CA ALA A 360 7.71 -0.57 -7.86
C ALA A 360 8.29 0.05 -9.14
N THR A 361 8.98 1.17 -8.98
CA THR A 361 9.37 2.05 -10.09
C THR A 361 10.16 1.32 -11.17
N ASN A 362 11.14 0.50 -10.80
CA ASN A 362 11.92 -0.29 -11.76
C ASN A 362 11.95 -1.78 -11.40
N CYS A 363 11.79 -2.61 -12.42
CA CYS A 363 11.94 -4.06 -12.38
C CYS A 363 12.79 -4.50 -13.56
N ARG A 364 13.69 -5.48 -13.35
CA ARG A 364 14.38 -6.11 -14.48
C ARG A 364 13.37 -6.89 -15.32
N VAL A 365 13.06 -6.41 -16.52
CA VAL A 365 12.15 -7.10 -17.45
C VAL A 365 12.68 -6.99 -18.88
N GLU A 366 12.73 -8.10 -19.59
CA GLU A 366 13.04 -8.11 -21.02
C GLU A 366 11.84 -7.58 -21.84
N PRO A 367 12.05 -6.79 -22.90
CA PRO A 367 13.34 -6.50 -23.54
C PRO A 367 14.06 -5.24 -23.00
N PHE A 368 13.58 -4.63 -21.91
CA PHE A 368 14.11 -3.35 -21.43
C PHE A 368 15.49 -3.48 -20.77
N ASP A 369 15.75 -4.62 -20.12
CA ASP A 369 16.89 -4.82 -19.23
C ASP A 369 17.72 -6.06 -19.64
N ASN A 370 18.03 -6.20 -20.93
CA ASN A 370 18.71 -7.39 -21.48
C ASN A 370 20.14 -7.57 -20.94
N ASP A 371 20.86 -6.46 -20.77
CA ASP A 371 22.30 -6.46 -20.45
C ASP A 371 22.60 -6.10 -18.98
N VAL A 372 21.58 -6.07 -18.11
CA VAL A 372 21.72 -5.75 -16.69
C VAL A 372 21.14 -6.85 -15.81
N THR A 373 21.73 -7.04 -14.64
CA THR A 373 21.29 -7.99 -13.61
C THR A 373 20.18 -7.40 -12.73
N GLU A 374 19.45 -8.25 -12.02
CA GLU A 374 18.42 -7.80 -11.06
C GLU A 374 19.03 -6.95 -9.94
N GLU A 375 20.23 -7.32 -9.48
CA GLU A 375 20.98 -6.59 -8.46
C GLU A 375 21.41 -5.19 -8.93
N GLU A 376 21.73 -5.03 -10.22
CA GLU A 376 22.07 -3.71 -10.78
C GLU A 376 20.84 -2.81 -10.91
N VAL A 377 19.69 -3.36 -11.32
CA VAL A 377 18.43 -2.62 -11.33
C VAL A 377 18.03 -2.22 -9.92
N GLU A 378 18.11 -3.12 -8.94
CA GLU A 378 17.81 -2.83 -7.53
C GLU A 378 18.72 -1.74 -6.97
N ARG A 379 20.04 -1.86 -7.17
CA ARG A 379 21.01 -0.85 -6.73
C ARG A 379 20.72 0.52 -7.36
N SER A 380 20.38 0.54 -8.65
CA SER A 380 20.02 1.76 -9.37
C SER A 380 18.75 2.39 -8.79
N SER A 381 17.67 1.62 -8.60
CA SER A 381 16.43 2.10 -7.99
C SER A 381 16.68 2.72 -6.61
N VAL A 382 17.37 1.98 -5.74
CA VAL A 382 17.69 2.44 -4.38
C VAL A 382 18.48 3.74 -4.41
N SER A 383 19.46 3.88 -5.30
CA SER A 383 20.27 5.10 -5.41
C SER A 383 19.48 6.35 -5.84
N HIS A 384 18.31 6.16 -6.47
CA HIS A 384 17.37 7.23 -6.84
C HIS A 384 16.20 7.38 -5.85
N GLY A 385 16.21 6.64 -4.74
CA GLY A 385 15.18 6.74 -3.71
C GLY A 385 13.93 5.93 -4.03
N HIS A 386 14.06 4.88 -4.85
CA HIS A 386 12.97 4.05 -5.32
C HIS A 386 13.18 2.56 -5.04
N SER A 387 12.10 1.78 -5.20
CA SER A 387 12.08 0.35 -4.93
C SER A 387 11.88 -0.51 -6.18
N THR A 388 12.28 -1.76 -6.08
CA THR A 388 11.94 -2.84 -7.02
C THR A 388 10.73 -3.62 -6.51
N PRO A 389 10.06 -4.43 -7.36
CA PRO A 389 8.99 -5.31 -6.90
C PRO A 389 9.45 -6.30 -5.82
N GLN A 390 10.69 -6.78 -5.89
CA GLN A 390 11.28 -7.66 -4.88
C GLN A 390 11.38 -6.96 -3.52
N LEU A 391 11.82 -5.69 -3.49
CA LEU A 391 11.86 -4.90 -2.26
C LEU A 391 10.44 -4.67 -1.70
N ALA A 392 9.48 -4.32 -2.55
CA ALA A 392 8.08 -4.21 -2.17
C ALA A 392 7.53 -5.53 -1.59
N GLY A 393 7.84 -6.67 -2.21
CA GLY A 393 7.51 -8.01 -1.73
C GLY A 393 8.09 -8.32 -0.36
N ARG A 394 9.39 -8.04 -0.15
CA ARG A 394 10.04 -8.21 1.15
C ARG A 394 9.39 -7.35 2.23
N PHE A 395 9.07 -6.09 1.93
CA PHE A 395 8.38 -5.22 2.87
C PHE A 395 6.98 -5.76 3.22
N ALA A 396 6.20 -6.19 2.22
CA ALA A 396 4.88 -6.78 2.44
C ALA A 396 4.94 -8.04 3.33
N ALA A 397 5.95 -8.89 3.13
CA ALA A 397 6.18 -10.06 3.98
C ALA A 397 6.50 -9.66 5.44
N LEU A 398 7.35 -8.64 5.64
CA LEU A 398 7.68 -8.12 6.97
C LEU A 398 6.48 -7.44 7.65
N ALA A 399 5.61 -6.79 6.87
CA ALA A 399 4.40 -6.16 7.35
C ALA A 399 3.28 -7.17 7.72
N GLY A 400 3.51 -8.47 7.49
CA GLY A 400 2.47 -9.50 7.64
C GLY A 400 1.27 -9.22 6.72
N ALA A 401 1.53 -8.69 5.52
CA ALA A 401 0.48 -8.27 4.61
C ALA A 401 -0.27 -9.48 4.03
N GLU A 402 -1.58 -9.38 3.84
CA GLU A 402 -2.33 -10.37 3.07
C GLU A 402 -2.26 -10.09 1.55
N ARG A 403 -2.24 -8.81 1.18
CA ARG A 403 -2.19 -8.34 -0.20
C ARG A 403 -1.16 -7.24 -0.38
N LEU A 404 -0.37 -7.34 -1.45
CA LEU A 404 0.54 -6.32 -1.96
C LEU A 404 0.01 -5.77 -3.28
N VAL A 405 -0.16 -4.45 -3.34
CA VAL A 405 -0.48 -3.73 -4.57
C VAL A 405 0.73 -2.89 -4.99
N LEU A 406 1.30 -3.24 -6.13
CA LEU A 406 2.41 -2.50 -6.73
C LEU A 406 1.87 -1.27 -7.46
N ASN A 407 2.52 -0.14 -7.28
CA ASN A 407 2.13 1.14 -7.87
C ASN A 407 3.36 1.92 -8.39
N HIS A 408 3.15 3.12 -8.93
CA HIS A 408 4.21 4.08 -9.27
C HIS A 408 5.25 3.51 -10.23
N PHE A 409 4.80 3.14 -11.43
CA PHE A 409 5.62 2.46 -12.42
C PHE A 409 6.38 3.43 -13.32
N SER A 410 7.64 3.10 -13.64
CA SER A 410 8.42 3.85 -14.64
C SER A 410 7.65 4.03 -15.95
N PRO A 411 7.69 5.21 -16.58
CA PRO A 411 7.03 5.48 -17.86
C PRO A 411 7.47 4.53 -18.99
N ARG A 412 8.60 3.83 -18.83
CA ARG A 412 9.06 2.80 -19.77
C ARG A 412 8.11 1.61 -19.84
N TYR A 413 7.38 1.33 -18.75
CA TYR A 413 6.32 0.34 -18.74
C TYR A 413 5.01 1.00 -19.13
N LYS A 414 4.66 0.86 -20.41
CA LYS A 414 3.35 1.28 -20.89
C LYS A 414 2.28 0.66 -20.01
N GLY A 415 1.20 1.41 -19.77
CA GLY A 415 0.01 0.85 -19.16
C GLY A 415 -0.57 -0.27 -20.01
N ASP A 416 -1.66 -0.81 -19.55
CA ASP A 416 -2.48 -1.86 -20.17
C ASP A 416 -3.15 -1.52 -21.51
N ALA A 417 -2.58 -0.61 -22.29
CA ALA A 417 -3.05 -0.33 -23.65
C ALA A 417 -2.78 -1.48 -24.63
N SER A 418 -2.01 -2.50 -24.24
CA SER A 418 -1.76 -3.66 -25.08
C SER A 418 -1.53 -4.95 -24.29
N PRO A 419 -1.81 -6.11 -24.90
CA PRO A 419 -1.48 -7.40 -24.33
C PRO A 419 0.01 -7.57 -23.93
N ALA A 420 0.93 -6.99 -24.69
CA ALA A 420 2.36 -6.99 -24.35
C ALA A 420 2.66 -6.22 -23.06
N ALA A 421 1.97 -5.09 -22.83
CA ALA A 421 2.12 -4.33 -21.61
C ALA A 421 1.53 -5.06 -20.38
N LEU A 422 0.42 -5.78 -20.56
CA LEU A 422 -0.13 -6.66 -19.53
C LEU A 422 0.86 -7.77 -19.15
N ALA A 423 1.56 -8.36 -20.13
CA ALA A 423 2.61 -9.35 -19.87
C ALA A 423 3.77 -8.77 -19.05
N VAL A 424 4.17 -7.53 -19.31
CA VAL A 424 5.18 -6.82 -18.52
C VAL A 424 4.72 -6.63 -17.07
N MET A 425 3.47 -6.20 -16.86
CA MET A 425 2.91 -6.06 -15.51
C MET A 425 2.84 -7.40 -14.77
N ALA A 426 2.45 -8.49 -15.43
CA ALA A 426 2.48 -9.83 -14.84
C ALA A 426 3.90 -10.25 -14.41
N LYS A 427 4.93 -9.88 -15.18
CA LYS A 427 6.34 -10.11 -14.79
C LYS A 427 6.76 -9.28 -13.58
N ILE A 428 6.31 -8.04 -13.50
CA ILE A 428 6.52 -7.18 -12.33
C ILE A 428 5.87 -7.80 -11.08
N GLU A 429 4.67 -8.36 -11.20
CA GLU A 429 4.02 -9.08 -10.10
C GLU A 429 4.78 -10.35 -9.71
N ASP A 430 5.23 -11.15 -10.68
CA ASP A 430 6.03 -12.36 -10.42
C ASP A 430 7.34 -12.04 -9.69
N ALA A 431 7.98 -10.91 -10.03
CA ALA A 431 9.17 -10.44 -9.34
C ALA A 431 8.88 -10.17 -7.85
N ALA A 432 7.75 -9.54 -7.51
CA ALA A 432 7.35 -9.37 -6.11
C ALA A 432 6.99 -10.69 -5.42
N ARG A 433 6.32 -11.62 -6.13
CA ARG A 433 5.97 -12.96 -5.61
C ARG A 433 7.20 -13.81 -5.25
N SER A 434 8.38 -13.49 -5.78
CA SER A 434 9.63 -14.15 -5.36
C SER A 434 10.00 -13.90 -3.90
N ALA A 435 9.44 -12.85 -3.28
CA ALA A 435 9.70 -12.45 -1.91
C ALA A 435 8.43 -12.34 -1.03
N PHE A 436 7.25 -12.64 -1.58
CA PHE A 436 5.97 -12.52 -0.89
C PHE A 436 4.99 -13.61 -1.32
N ASP A 437 4.45 -14.35 -0.36
CA ASP A 437 3.56 -15.49 -0.60
C ASP A 437 2.06 -15.10 -0.68
N GLY A 438 1.71 -13.84 -0.36
CA GLY A 438 0.34 -13.33 -0.42
C GLY A 438 -0.11 -12.91 -1.82
N GLU A 439 -1.28 -12.28 -1.90
CA GLU A 439 -1.82 -11.81 -3.18
C GLU A 439 -1.05 -10.59 -3.70
N VAL A 440 -0.56 -10.65 -4.95
CA VAL A 440 0.15 -9.53 -5.60
C VAL A 440 -0.65 -9.03 -6.79
N VAL A 441 -0.85 -7.71 -6.84
CA VAL A 441 -1.54 -7.01 -7.93
C VAL A 441 -0.69 -5.82 -8.41
N ALA A 442 -0.39 -5.71 -9.70
CA ALA A 442 0.11 -4.48 -10.28
C ALA A 442 -1.07 -3.56 -10.60
N ALA A 443 -1.05 -2.34 -10.04
CA ALA A 443 -2.13 -1.39 -10.23
C ALA A 443 -2.20 -0.86 -11.67
N TRP A 444 -3.42 -0.49 -12.07
CA TRP A 444 -3.65 0.33 -13.24
C TRP A 444 -4.62 1.46 -12.91
N ASP A 445 -4.63 2.48 -13.75
CA ASP A 445 -5.54 3.60 -13.58
C ASP A 445 -7.00 3.13 -13.58
N LEU A 446 -7.75 3.60 -12.60
CA LEU A 446 -9.13 3.27 -12.28
C LEU A 446 -9.36 1.83 -11.80
N LEU A 447 -8.30 1.06 -11.48
CA LEU A 447 -8.44 -0.17 -10.71
C LEU A 447 -9.16 0.15 -9.39
N ASN A 448 -10.24 -0.58 -9.11
CA ASN A 448 -10.92 -0.54 -7.82
C ASN A 448 -10.68 -1.85 -7.06
N LEU A 449 -10.32 -1.74 -5.78
CA LEU A 449 -9.97 -2.88 -4.95
C LEU A 449 -10.74 -2.83 -3.63
N PRO A 450 -11.83 -3.59 -3.50
CA PRO A 450 -12.51 -3.79 -2.23
C PRO A 450 -11.62 -4.51 -1.21
N VAL A 451 -11.70 -4.09 0.05
CA VAL A 451 -10.99 -4.72 1.17
C VAL A 451 -12.01 -5.30 2.13
N ALA A 452 -12.13 -6.62 2.15
CA ALA A 452 -13.13 -7.35 2.92
C ALA A 452 -13.02 -7.08 4.43
N ALA A 453 -14.15 -6.84 5.10
CA ALA A 453 -14.22 -6.86 6.55
C ALA A 453 -14.03 -8.29 7.07
N LYS A 454 -13.47 -8.45 8.27
CA LYS A 454 -13.15 -9.77 8.83
C LYS A 454 -13.58 -9.90 10.27
N ASP A 455 -14.15 -11.07 10.58
CA ASP A 455 -14.54 -11.41 11.94
C ASP A 455 -13.30 -11.78 12.76
N GLU A 456 -13.27 -11.38 14.03
CA GLU A 456 -12.15 -11.58 14.94
C GLU A 456 -11.82 -13.08 15.13
N ALA A 457 -12.85 -13.95 15.14
CA ALA A 457 -12.70 -15.40 15.27
C ALA A 457 -11.95 -16.06 14.09
N SER A 458 -11.99 -15.47 12.88
CA SER A 458 -11.26 -15.98 11.72
C SER A 458 -9.74 -15.71 11.82
N ALA A 459 -9.35 -14.69 12.59
CA ALA A 459 -7.97 -14.22 12.74
C ALA A 459 -7.16 -15.02 13.78
N ALA A 460 -7.83 -15.60 14.79
CA ALA A 460 -7.17 -16.33 15.88
C ALA A 460 -6.39 -17.58 15.40
N SER A 461 -6.68 -18.09 14.20
CA SER A 461 -5.90 -19.17 13.57
C SER A 461 -4.54 -18.73 13.00
N ALA A 462 -4.25 -17.42 12.96
CA ALA A 462 -2.99 -16.83 12.49
C ALA A 462 -1.98 -16.52 13.62
N SER A 463 -2.21 -16.97 14.86
CA SER A 463 -1.32 -16.66 16.01
C SER A 463 0.10 -17.24 15.91
N ALA A 464 0.39 -18.03 14.87
CA ALA A 464 1.74 -18.46 14.52
C ALA A 464 2.64 -17.31 13.96
N ASP A 465 2.06 -16.19 13.51
CA ASP A 465 2.80 -15.08 12.89
C ASP A 465 3.28 -14.00 13.88
N ALA A 466 2.74 -13.95 15.10
CA ALA A 466 3.22 -13.03 16.14
C ALA A 466 4.70 -13.27 16.52
N ALA A 467 5.15 -14.54 16.51
CA ALA A 467 6.55 -14.92 16.73
C ALA A 467 7.49 -14.53 15.57
N ARG A 468 6.95 -14.29 14.37
CA ARG A 468 7.74 -13.81 13.20
C ARG A 468 7.97 -12.30 13.25
N LEU A 469 7.03 -11.53 13.79
CA LEU A 469 7.15 -10.07 13.93
C LEU A 469 8.20 -9.68 14.97
N GLU A 470 8.30 -10.39 16.11
CA GLU A 470 9.39 -10.17 17.08
C GLU A 470 10.76 -10.50 16.47
N ALA A 471 10.86 -11.59 15.69
CA ALA A 471 12.11 -11.95 15.00
C ALA A 471 12.49 -10.95 13.88
N GLY A 472 11.50 -10.36 13.21
CA GLY A 472 11.69 -9.32 12.18
C GLY A 472 12.16 -7.98 12.76
N ALA A 473 11.64 -7.60 13.93
CA ALA A 473 12.06 -6.41 14.66
C ALA A 473 13.53 -6.53 15.11
N ASP A 474 13.94 -7.68 15.67
CA ASP A 474 15.32 -7.96 16.09
C ASP A 474 16.31 -8.00 14.92
N ALA A 475 15.92 -8.56 13.76
CA ALA A 475 16.77 -8.61 12.57
C ALA A 475 16.97 -7.24 11.91
N ALA A 476 15.92 -6.41 11.84
CA ALA A 476 16.00 -5.03 11.33
C ALA A 476 16.84 -4.11 12.22
N ASP A 477 16.88 -4.40 13.52
CA ASP A 477 17.70 -3.68 14.51
C ASP A 477 19.17 -4.13 14.49
N ALA A 478 19.45 -5.44 14.35
CA ALA A 478 20.81 -5.96 14.21
C ALA A 478 21.50 -5.53 12.90
N PHE A 479 20.73 -5.38 11.81
CA PHE A 479 21.23 -4.82 10.54
C PHE A 479 21.55 -3.32 10.66
N ARG A 480 20.70 -2.54 11.34
CA ARG A 480 20.94 -1.10 11.59
C ARG A 480 22.14 -0.83 12.50
N ARG A 481 22.46 -1.75 13.43
CA ARG A 481 23.62 -1.63 14.34
C ARG A 481 24.94 -2.14 13.74
N GLY A 482 24.93 -2.78 12.56
CA GLY A 482 26.15 -3.29 11.92
C GLY A 482 26.83 -4.45 12.67
N GLU A 483 26.12 -5.11 13.58
CA GLU A 483 26.63 -6.18 14.47
C GLU A 483 26.83 -7.52 13.75
N ILE A 484 26.36 -7.63 12.50
CA ILE A 484 26.50 -8.80 11.65
C ILE A 484 27.22 -8.38 10.36
N ALA A 485 28.46 -8.87 10.17
CA ALA A 485 29.23 -8.68 8.94
C ALA A 485 29.29 -9.99 8.13
N PRO A 486 29.23 -9.93 6.78
CA PRO A 486 29.30 -11.14 5.95
C PRO A 486 30.69 -11.78 6.04
N GLN A 487 30.77 -13.02 6.52
CA GLN A 487 32.01 -13.79 6.51
C GLN A 487 32.29 -14.38 5.12
N PRO A 488 33.54 -14.35 4.63
CA PRO A 488 33.87 -14.81 3.28
C PRO A 488 33.84 -16.34 3.17
N PRO A 489 33.43 -16.89 2.00
CA PRO A 489 33.30 -18.34 1.83
C PRO A 489 34.65 -19.04 1.67
N ARG A 490 34.81 -20.21 2.32
CA ARG A 490 35.98 -21.10 2.15
C ARG A 490 36.03 -21.67 0.74
N LYS A 491 37.15 -21.44 0.03
CA LYS A 491 37.41 -21.90 -1.35
C LYS A 491 37.30 -23.43 -1.49
N LYS A 492 36.45 -23.92 -2.41
CA LYS A 492 36.45 -25.33 -2.87
C LYS A 492 37.36 -25.51 -4.09
N ALA A 493 38.16 -26.58 -4.07
CA ALA A 493 39.14 -26.97 -5.10
C ALA A 493 38.50 -27.29 -6.48
N PRO A 494 39.25 -27.14 -7.59
CA PRO A 494 38.68 -27.23 -8.95
C PRO A 494 38.47 -28.68 -9.42
N PRO A 495 37.53 -28.93 -10.36
CA PRO A 495 37.17 -30.26 -10.81
C PRO A 495 38.14 -30.81 -11.87
N ARG A 496 38.40 -32.13 -11.80
CA ARG A 496 39.24 -32.87 -12.75
C ARG A 496 38.61 -32.92 -14.15
N LEU A 497 39.38 -32.51 -15.16
CA LEU A 497 39.08 -32.65 -16.59
C LEU A 497 39.02 -34.13 -17.01
N LYS A 498 37.94 -34.54 -17.67
CA LYS A 498 37.84 -35.83 -18.40
C LYS A 498 38.63 -35.72 -19.71
N LYS A 499 39.63 -36.60 -19.90
CA LYS A 499 40.45 -36.71 -21.12
C LYS A 499 39.61 -37.22 -22.31
N LYS A 500 39.71 -36.55 -23.46
CA LYS A 500 39.32 -37.08 -24.79
C LYS A 500 40.32 -38.17 -25.24
N PRO A 501 39.90 -39.16 -26.06
CA PRO A 501 40.80 -40.20 -26.57
C PRO A 501 41.65 -39.68 -27.75
N GLN A 502 42.93 -40.03 -27.75
CA GLN A 502 43.88 -39.76 -28.85
C GLN A 502 43.73 -40.79 -29.98
N PRO A 503 43.90 -40.42 -31.26
CA PRO A 503 44.12 -41.37 -32.33
C PRO A 503 45.63 -41.55 -32.62
N GLY A 504 46.04 -42.80 -32.83
CA GLY A 504 47.06 -43.18 -33.81
C GLY A 504 48.54 -43.12 -33.36
N ALA A 505 49.08 -44.27 -32.98
CA ALA A 505 50.51 -44.56 -33.12
C ALA A 505 50.71 -45.49 -34.33
N PRO A 506 51.70 -45.26 -35.22
CA PRO A 506 52.28 -46.31 -36.01
C PRO A 506 53.55 -46.84 -35.35
N SER A 507 53.74 -48.15 -35.48
CA SER A 507 54.83 -48.94 -34.90
C SER A 507 56.16 -48.80 -35.65
N LYS A 508 57.26 -48.83 -34.87
CA LYS A 508 58.56 -49.47 -35.11
C LYS A 508 59.31 -49.21 -36.43
N ALA A 509 60.53 -48.66 -36.32
CA ALA A 509 61.81 -49.19 -36.84
C ALA A 509 62.87 -48.07 -36.74
N SER A 510 63.89 -48.21 -35.90
CA SER A 510 65.23 -48.70 -36.24
C SER A 510 66.22 -47.57 -36.64
N THR A 511 67.22 -47.39 -35.79
CA THR A 511 68.65 -47.18 -36.09
C THR A 511 69.16 -45.99 -36.93
N LYS A 512 70.24 -45.42 -36.39
CA LYS A 512 71.38 -44.69 -36.99
C LYS A 512 71.25 -43.18 -37.23
N VAL A 513 71.90 -42.44 -36.33
CA VAL A 513 73.09 -41.61 -36.61
C VAL A 513 73.28 -41.23 -38.09
N ARG A 514 73.12 -39.95 -38.44
CA ARG A 514 74.19 -38.94 -38.43
C ARG A 514 73.60 -37.54 -38.58
#